data_AF-A0A367YRS6-F1
#
_entry.id   AF-A0A367YRS6-F1
#
_cell.length_a   1.000
_cell.length_b   1.000
_cell.length_c   1.000
_cell.angle_alpha   90.00
_cell.angle_beta   90.00
_cell.angle_gamma   90.00
#
_symmetry.space_group_name_H-M   'P 1'
#
loop_
_entity.id
_entity.type
_entity.pdbx_description
1 polymer ?
#
loop_
_entity_poly.entity_id
_entity_poly.type
_entity_poly.pdbx_seq_one_letter_code
_entity_poly.pdbx_strand_id
1 'polypeptide(L)' 'MTEDTSSLSLMPLLSTVVYSVVGIVLMVLTIVVVNKLFRLQLHRELVKEHNVAFGVMLGGLAVAIAIIIAGTIISP' A
#
# COMPACT_ATOMS: atom_id res chain seq x y z
N MET A 1 9.25 -9.42 -33.38
CA MET A 1 10.14 -8.65 -32.49
C MET A 1 9.77 -7.19 -32.65
N THR A 2 8.64 -6.76 -32.08
CA THR A 2 8.21 -5.35 -32.11
C THR A 2 8.67 -4.71 -30.81
N GLU A 3 9.87 -4.17 -30.85
CA GLU A 3 10.31 -3.17 -29.88
C GLU A 3 9.58 -1.86 -30.20
N ASP A 4 8.44 -1.61 -29.54
CA ASP A 4 7.86 -0.28 -29.41
C ASP A 4 8.24 0.31 -28.04
N THR A 5 9.53 0.57 -27.89
CA THR A 5 10.19 1.12 -26.70
C THR A 5 10.12 2.66 -26.63
N SER A 6 9.02 3.31 -27.08
CA SER A 6 8.99 4.79 -27.13
C SER A 6 7.65 5.49 -26.91
N SER A 7 6.58 4.84 -26.44
CA SER A 7 5.42 5.60 -25.96
C SER A 7 5.35 5.54 -24.45
N LEU A 8 5.78 6.64 -23.82
CA LEU A 8 5.25 7.06 -22.53
C LEU A 8 3.75 7.35 -22.74
N SER A 9 2.97 6.30 -22.97
CA SER A 9 1.56 6.43 -23.28
C SER A 9 0.88 6.93 -22.02
N LEU A 10 0.19 8.06 -22.13
CA LEU A 10 -0.43 8.74 -20.99
C LEU A 10 -1.43 7.83 -20.27
N MET A 11 -2.04 6.90 -20.98
CA MET A 11 -3.01 5.94 -20.44
C MET A 11 -2.42 5.00 -19.37
N PRO A 12 -1.39 4.16 -19.65
CA PRO A 12 -0.79 3.30 -18.64
C PRO A 12 -0.04 4.07 -17.53
N LEU A 13 0.47 5.27 -17.84
CA LEU A 13 0.98 6.17 -16.81
C LEU A 13 -0.10 6.63 -15.84
N LEU A 14 -1.23 7.09 -16.38
CA LEU A 14 -2.36 7.57 -15.58
C LEU A 14 -2.92 6.44 -14.72
N SER A 15 -3.05 5.23 -15.25
CA SER A 15 -3.48 4.08 -14.45
C SER A 15 -2.49 3.77 -13.34
N THR A 16 -1.18 3.76 -13.62
CA THR A 16 -0.14 3.54 -12.60
C THR A 16 -0.21 4.58 -11.48
N VAL A 17 -0.37 5.86 -11.83
CA VAL A 17 -0.52 6.94 -10.84
C VAL A 17 -1.79 6.76 -10.02
N VAL A 18 -2.93 6.48 -10.66
CA VAL A 18 -4.21 6.27 -9.97
C VAL A 18 -4.11 5.10 -9.00
N TYR A 19 -3.62 3.93 -9.44
CA TYR A 19 -3.48 2.76 -8.57
C TYR A 19 -2.45 2.98 -7.45
N SER A 20 -1.37 3.72 -7.71
CA SER A 20 -0.41 4.10 -6.67
C SER A 20 -1.06 4.98 -5.59
N VAL A 21 -1.83 5.99 -6.00
CA VAL A 21 -2.57 6.86 -5.06
C VAL A 21 -3.61 6.05 -4.29
N VAL A 22 -4.38 5.19 -4.95
CA VAL A 22 -5.35 4.30 -4.30
C VAL A 22 -4.66 3.40 -3.26
N GLY A 23 -3.48 2.85 -3.59
CA GLY A 23 -2.70 2.05 -2.64
C GLY A 23 -2.23 2.82 -1.43
N ILE A 24 -1.74 4.04 -1.61
CA ILE A 24 -1.34 4.92 -0.50
C ILE A 24 -2.55 5.24 0.38
N VAL A 25 -3.69 5.59 -0.23
CA VAL A 25 -4.93 5.88 0.50
C VAL A 25 -5.38 4.66 1.29
N LEU A 26 -5.45 3.48 0.67
CA LEU A 26 -5.80 2.23 1.35
C LEU A 26 -4.85 1.90 2.49
N MET A 27 -3.55 2.15 2.32
CA MET A 27 -2.55 1.95 3.36
C MET A 27 -2.81 2.85 4.56
N VAL A 28 -2.99 4.16 4.35
CA VAL A 28 -3.30 5.11 5.43
C VAL A 28 -4.62 4.73 6.11
N LEU A 29 -5.65 4.39 5.34
CA LEU A 29 -6.97 4.06 5.86
C LEU A 29 -6.92 2.79 6.72
N THR A 30 -6.19 1.76 6.27
CA THR A 30 -5.93 0.54 7.03
C THR A 30 -5.22 0.83 8.34
N ILE A 31 -4.16 1.65 8.32
CA ILE A 31 -3.42 2.05 9.52
C ILE A 31 -4.34 2.76 10.51
N VAL A 32 -5.16 3.71 10.05
CA VAL A 32 -6.11 4.45 10.88
C VAL A 32 -7.18 3.51 11.47
N VAL A 33 -7.73 2.61 10.66
CA VAL A 33 -8.74 1.64 11.09
C VAL A 33 -8.17 0.69 12.13
N VAL A 34 -6.99 0.12 11.90
CA VAL A 34 -6.30 -0.77 12.86
C VAL A 34 -6.00 -0.02 14.16
N ASN A 35 -5.47 1.20 14.07
CA ASN A 35 -5.20 2.03 15.25
C ASN A 35 -6.46 2.30 16.07
N LYS A 36 -7.58 2.58 15.39
CA LYS A 36 -8.87 2.84 16.03
C LYS A 36 -9.50 1.56 16.61
N LEU A 37 -9.45 0.45 15.87
CA LEU A 37 -10.08 -0.81 16.22
C LEU A 37 -9.40 -1.44 17.45
N PHE A 38 -8.08 -1.48 17.44
CA PHE A 38 -7.30 -2.07 18.54
C PHE A 38 -6.95 -1.06 19.64
N ARG A 39 -7.40 0.21 19.53
CA ARG A 39 -7.04 1.32 20.43
C ARG A 39 -5.54 1.41 20.68
N LEU A 40 -4.75 1.06 19.68
CA LEU A 40 -3.31 1.04 19.80
C LEU A 40 -2.81 2.48 19.81
N GLN A 41 -1.73 2.74 20.55
CA GLN A 41 -1.02 4.01 20.44
C GLN A 41 0.17 3.79 19.51
N LEU A 42 -0.08 3.66 18.19
CA LEU A 42 0.94 3.38 17.16
C LEU A 42 2.25 4.15 17.38
N HIS A 43 2.15 5.47 17.54
CA HIS A 43 3.33 6.31 17.75
C HIS A 43 4.05 5.96 19.05
N ARG A 44 3.33 5.64 20.12
CA ARG A 44 3.94 5.29 21.41
C ARG A 44 4.60 3.93 21.36
N GLU A 45 3.94 2.94 20.77
CA GLU A 45 4.47 1.58 20.70
C GLU A 45 5.68 1.46 19.77
N LEU A 46 5.61 2.07 18.57
CA LEU A 46 6.71 2.02 17.60
C LEU A 46 7.90 2.88 18.04
N VAL A 47 7.65 4.10 18.51
CA VAL A 47 8.72 5.09 18.75
C VAL A 47 9.23 5.04 20.19
N LYS A 48 8.37 4.81 21.19
CA LYS A 48 8.80 4.78 22.60
C LYS A 48 9.13 3.38 23.09
N GLU A 49 8.38 2.35 22.67
CA GLU A 49 8.62 0.98 23.13
C GLU A 49 9.46 0.15 22.17
N HIS A 50 9.82 0.70 20.99
CA HIS A 50 10.59 -0.01 19.96
C HIS A 50 10.02 -1.40 19.65
N ASN A 51 8.69 -1.51 19.63
CA ASN A 51 8.02 -2.79 19.48
C ASN A 51 8.14 -3.28 18.02
N VAL A 52 9.11 -4.15 17.77
CA VAL A 52 9.38 -4.75 16.45
C VAL A 52 8.17 -5.52 15.91
N ALA A 53 7.35 -6.13 16.78
CA ALA A 53 6.14 -6.85 16.36
C ALA A 53 5.16 -5.92 15.63
N PHE A 54 5.11 -4.66 16.03
CA PHE A 54 4.29 -3.64 15.40
C PHE A 54 4.80 -3.22 14.02
N GLY A 55 6.12 -3.10 13.88
CA GLY A 55 6.76 -2.85 12.59
C GLY A 55 6.49 -4.00 11.61
N VAL A 56 6.58 -5.25 12.08
CA VAL A 56 6.25 -6.44 11.29
C VAL A 56 4.76 -6.47 10.91
N MET A 57 3.86 -6.12 11.83
CA MET A 57 2.42 -6.02 11.54
C MET A 57 2.13 -4.97 10.44
N LEU A 58 2.72 -3.78 10.52
CA LEU A 58 2.59 -2.73 9.50
C LEU A 58 3.15 -3.17 8.15
N GLY A 59 4.32 -3.82 8.15
CA GLY A 59 4.91 -4.40 6.94
C GLY A 59 4.01 -5.45 6.31
N GLY A 60 3.43 -6.34 7.12
CA GLY A 60 2.48 -7.36 6.67
C GLY A 60 1.21 -6.76 6.06
N LEU A 61 0.66 -5.70 6.67
CA LEU A 61 -0.49 -4.97 6.11
C LEU A 61 -0.16 -4.31 4.77
N ALA A 62 1.04 -3.72 4.64
CA ALA A 62 1.48 -3.14 3.37
C ALA A 62 1.59 -4.20 2.27
N VAL A 63 2.15 -5.38 2.57
CA VAL A 63 2.24 -6.50 1.63
C VAL A 63 0.85 -7.02 1.25
N ALA A 64 -0.07 -7.17 2.20
CA ALA A 64 -1.43 -7.59 1.91
C ALA A 64 -2.15 -6.64 0.94
N ILE A 65 -2.01 -5.33 1.15
CA ILE A 65 -2.59 -4.31 0.26
C ILE A 65 -1.94 -4.37 -1.13
N ALA A 66 -0.63 -4.54 -1.21
CA ALA A 66 0.08 -4.70 -2.48
C ALA A 66 -0.45 -5.91 -3.28
N ILE A 67 -0.73 -7.03 -2.62
CA ILE A 67 -1.30 -8.23 -3.25
C ILE A 67 -2.71 -7.96 -3.77
N ILE A 68 -3.57 -7.29 -2.98
CA ILE A 68 -4.93 -6.94 -3.41
C ILE A 68 -4.88 -6.09 -4.68
N ILE A 69 -4.03 -5.06 -4.70
CA ILE A 69 -3.88 -4.16 -5.86
C ILE A 69 -3.32 -4.93 -7.06
N ALA A 70 -2.30 -5.76 -6.86
CA ALA A 70 -1.75 -6.59 -7.93
C ALA A 70 -2.83 -7.49 -8.55
N GLY A 71 -3.69 -8.10 -7.73
CA GLY A 71 -4.84 -8.88 -8.19
C GLY A 71 -5.84 -8.06 -8.99
N THR A 72 -6.14 -6.82 -8.57
CA THR A 72 -7.05 -5.92 -9.30
C THR A 72 -6.47 -5.44 -10.63
N ILE A 73 -5.15 -5.30 -10.74
CA ILE A 73 -4.49 -4.89 -11.99
C ILE A 73 -4.42 -6.06 -12.98
N ILE A 74 -4.26 -7.29 -12.48
CA ILE A 74 -4.18 -8.52 -13.31
C ILE A 74 -5.56 -9.01 -13.77
N SER A 75 -6.61 -8.80 -12.97
CA SER A 75 -7.97 -9.17 -13.35
C SER A 75 -8.55 -8.14 -14.33
N PRO A 76 -8.93 -8.54 -15.55
CA PRO A 76 -9.52 -7.64 -16.55
C PRO A 76 -10.90 -7.11 -16.15
#